data_AF-Q20037-F1
#
_entry.id   AF-Q20037-F1
#
_cell.length_a   1.000
_cell.length_b   1.000
_cell.length_c   1.000
_cell.angle_alpha   90.00
_cell.angle_beta   90.00
_cell.angle_gamma   90.00
#
_symmetry.space_group_name_H-M   'P 1'
#
loop_
_entity.id
_entity.type
_entity.pdbx_description
1 polymer ?
#
loop_
_entity_poly.entity_id
_entity_poly.type
_entity_poly.pdbx_seq_one_letter_code
_entity_poly.pdbx_strand_id
1 'polypeptide(L)'
;MLKAFYEVQYKMLVLFLLFLAVPEFSAKDPRCPGNFTYFKRTPTAKNNFTKGWCLGIFNETDLGNRDRARSVCIYYNASLSIPENSHELEVISKTASLRNISVPIALDGQLSPRCKFAIYKGQVKGAKRFNQTSEEGICNIKYELFIYDDINTDTSFIRTKLGVSAGSNVRSVQADDDIEYRSTADCTVLEKGSYHYSNGTLKDGHTNLMDCMGQLAGSKRLPEKNVTAVLCGRLPF
;
A
#
# COMPACT_ATOMS: atom_id res chain seq x y z
N MET A 1 58.89 25.93 -10.74
CA MET A 1 57.65 26.25 -11.46
C MET A 1 57.14 25.08 -12.32
N LEU A 2 57.99 24.41 -13.12
CA LEU A 2 57.56 23.26 -13.95
C LEU A 2 56.91 22.09 -13.17
N LYS A 3 57.44 21.68 -12.01
CA LYS A 3 56.88 20.54 -11.23
C LYS A 3 55.41 20.74 -10.80
N ALA A 4 55.05 21.96 -10.40
CA ALA A 4 53.69 22.27 -9.94
C ALA A 4 52.67 22.22 -11.10
N PHE A 5 53.10 22.60 -12.31
CA PHE A 5 52.24 22.54 -13.50
C PHE A 5 51.91 21.10 -13.90
N TYR A 6 52.90 20.20 -13.83
CA TYR A 6 52.71 18.77 -14.13
C TYR A 6 51.79 18.06 -13.12
N GLU A 7 51.89 18.38 -11.82
CA GLU A 7 51.00 17.78 -10.81
C GLU A 7 49.54 18.18 -10.99
N VAL A 8 49.26 19.44 -11.34
CA VAL A 8 47.88 19.91 -11.59
C VAL A 8 47.31 19.28 -12.85
N GLN A 9 48.11 19.19 -13.93
CA GLN A 9 47.68 18.51 -15.17
C GLN A 9 47.42 17.03 -14.96
N TYR A 10 48.28 16.34 -14.18
CA TYR A 10 48.08 14.92 -13.87
C TYR A 10 46.83 14.70 -13.01
N LYS A 11 46.60 15.52 -11.96
CA LYS A 11 45.37 15.45 -11.16
C LYS A 11 44.11 15.69 -11.99
N MET A 12 44.15 16.66 -12.91
CA MET A 12 43.01 16.97 -13.77
C MET A 12 42.76 15.85 -14.81
N LEU A 13 43.82 15.26 -15.36
CA LEU A 13 43.72 14.11 -16.27
C LEU A 13 43.16 12.87 -15.55
N VAL A 14 43.64 12.57 -14.34
CA VAL A 14 43.13 11.45 -13.53
C VAL A 14 41.66 11.66 -13.16
N LEU A 15 41.24 12.90 -12.86
CA LEU A 15 39.84 13.21 -12.60
C LEU A 15 38.98 13.02 -13.87
N PHE A 16 39.46 13.48 -15.03
CA PHE A 16 38.78 13.26 -16.32
C PHE A 16 38.69 11.78 -16.69
N LEU A 17 39.77 11.02 -16.45
CA LEU A 17 39.80 9.57 -16.65
C LEU A 17 38.83 8.85 -15.70
N LEU A 18 38.65 9.32 -14.46
CA LEU A 18 37.64 8.80 -13.54
C LEU A 18 36.21 9.03 -14.04
N PHE A 19 35.92 10.18 -14.67
CA PHE A 19 34.61 10.44 -15.29
C PHE A 19 34.38 9.61 -16.57
N LEU A 20 35.42 9.39 -17.38
CA LEU A 20 35.35 8.57 -18.59
C LEU A 20 35.34 7.05 -18.29
N ALA A 21 35.91 6.65 -17.16
CA ALA A 21 35.95 5.27 -16.70
C ALA A 21 34.76 4.89 -15.82
N VAL A 22 33.76 5.76 -15.62
CA VAL A 22 32.42 5.28 -15.32
C VAL A 22 31.92 4.76 -16.66
N PRO A 23 31.99 3.44 -16.93
CA PRO A 23 31.33 2.95 -18.12
C PRO A 23 29.90 3.41 -17.94
N GLU A 24 29.30 3.91 -19.00
CA GLU A 24 27.86 3.87 -19.13
C GLU A 24 27.48 2.46 -18.68
N PHE A 25 27.05 2.34 -17.42
CA PHE A 25 26.38 1.17 -16.92
C PHE A 25 25.26 1.10 -17.93
N SER A 26 25.41 0.19 -18.90
CA SER A 26 24.35 -0.26 -19.75
C SER A 26 23.29 -0.63 -18.74
N ALA A 27 22.38 0.32 -18.51
CA ALA A 27 21.38 0.21 -17.48
C ALA A 27 20.51 -0.89 -18.04
N LYS A 28 20.77 -2.12 -17.60
CA LYS A 28 19.95 -3.26 -17.96
C LYS A 28 18.53 -2.81 -17.69
N ASP A 29 17.65 -2.99 -18.67
CA ASP A 29 16.25 -2.61 -18.50
C ASP A 29 15.77 -3.15 -17.15
N PRO A 30 15.16 -2.30 -16.31
CA PRO A 30 14.82 -2.67 -14.94
C PRO A 30 13.99 -3.95 -14.93
N ARG A 31 14.40 -4.94 -14.13
CA ARG A 31 13.73 -6.24 -14.10
C ARG A 31 13.09 -6.49 -12.75
N CYS A 32 11.91 -7.07 -12.78
CA CYS A 32 11.25 -7.56 -11.57
C CYS A 32 11.57 -9.05 -11.34
N PRO A 33 11.71 -9.48 -10.07
CA PRO A 33 11.82 -10.90 -9.76
C PRO A 33 10.53 -11.63 -10.11
N GLY A 34 10.64 -12.84 -10.66
CA GLY A 34 9.56 -13.85 -10.73
C GLY A 34 8.14 -13.31 -10.93
N ASN A 35 7.27 -13.56 -9.95
CA ASN A 35 5.83 -13.24 -9.97
C ASN A 35 5.49 -11.75 -9.81
N PHE A 36 6.45 -10.84 -9.95
CA PHE A 36 6.22 -9.41 -9.93
C PHE A 36 6.17 -8.83 -11.35
N THR A 37 5.29 -7.85 -11.54
CA THR A 37 5.16 -7.08 -12.77
C THR A 37 5.80 -5.71 -12.61
N TYR A 38 6.62 -5.31 -13.59
CA TYR A 38 7.26 -4.00 -13.60
C TYR A 38 6.29 -2.90 -14.02
N PHE A 39 6.34 -1.78 -13.31
CA PHE A 39 5.64 -0.54 -13.62
C PHE A 39 6.64 0.61 -13.65
N LYS A 40 6.61 1.37 -14.75
CA LYS A 40 7.25 2.67 -14.79
C LYS A 40 6.36 3.67 -14.07
N ARG A 41 6.88 4.30 -13.02
CA ARG A 41 6.16 5.32 -12.23
C ARG A 41 6.60 6.72 -12.63
N THR A 42 5.69 7.67 -12.50
CA THR A 42 6.03 9.09 -12.51
C THR A 42 6.63 9.43 -11.15
N PRO A 43 7.90 9.88 -11.07
CA PRO A 43 8.49 10.27 -9.80
C PRO A 43 7.75 11.49 -9.22
N THR A 44 7.33 11.38 -7.97
CA THR A 44 6.70 12.43 -7.17
C THR A 44 7.43 12.57 -5.84
N ALA A 45 7.22 13.69 -5.14
CA ALA A 45 7.76 13.84 -3.79
C ALA A 45 7.21 12.78 -2.81
N LYS A 46 6.02 12.23 -3.08
CA LYS A 46 5.36 11.23 -2.22
C LYS A 46 5.90 9.82 -2.43
N ASN A 47 6.25 9.45 -3.67
CA ASN A 47 6.92 8.17 -3.93
C ASN A 47 8.45 8.25 -3.84
N ASN A 48 8.98 9.29 -3.17
CA ASN A 48 10.41 9.55 -3.01
C ASN A 48 11.17 9.53 -4.35
N PHE A 49 10.54 10.05 -5.41
CA PHE A 49 11.06 10.08 -6.77
C PHE A 49 11.37 8.70 -7.38
N THR A 50 10.69 7.65 -6.91
CA THR A 50 10.79 6.30 -7.46
C THR A 50 10.28 6.28 -8.91
N LYS A 51 11.11 5.78 -9.83
CA LYS A 51 10.80 5.73 -11.28
C LYS A 51 10.31 4.36 -11.76
N GLY A 52 10.52 3.32 -10.96
CA GLY A 52 10.20 1.95 -11.32
C GLY A 52 9.80 1.17 -10.08
N TRP A 53 8.76 0.34 -10.21
CA TRP A 53 8.23 -0.45 -9.12
C TRP A 53 7.78 -1.82 -9.59
N CYS A 54 7.92 -2.82 -8.74
CA CYS A 54 7.53 -4.19 -9.00
C CYS A 54 6.34 -4.53 -8.10
N LEU A 55 5.19 -4.89 -8.68
CA LEU A 55 4.00 -5.32 -7.93
C LEU A 55 3.71 -6.80 -8.17
N GLY A 56 3.40 -7.53 -7.10
CA GLY A 56 3.07 -8.96 -7.15
C GLY A 56 1.89 -9.27 -6.22
N ILE A 57 1.06 -10.24 -6.62
CA ILE A 57 -0.06 -10.74 -5.81
C ILE A 57 0.28 -12.14 -5.31
N PHE A 58 0.17 -12.36 -4.00
CA PHE A 58 0.52 -13.62 -3.36
C PHE A 58 -0.66 -14.15 -2.57
N ASN A 59 -0.93 -15.46 -2.69
CA ASN A 59 -2.01 -16.12 -1.98
C ASN A 59 -1.47 -16.80 -0.73
N GLU A 60 -2.17 -16.63 0.38
CA GLU A 60 -1.93 -17.34 1.64
C GLU A 60 -3.20 -17.35 2.49
N THR A 61 -3.19 -18.11 3.59
CA THR A 61 -4.30 -18.11 4.54
C THR A 61 -4.29 -16.90 5.47
N ASP A 62 -5.48 -16.38 5.79
CA ASP A 62 -5.68 -15.37 6.84
C ASP A 62 -4.89 -14.06 6.61
N LEU A 63 -4.82 -13.60 5.37
CA LEU A 63 -4.15 -12.34 5.01
C LEU A 63 -4.97 -11.10 5.38
N GLY A 64 -6.10 -11.27 6.07
CA GLY A 64 -6.80 -10.17 6.75
C GLY A 64 -6.02 -9.73 7.99
N ASN A 65 -5.21 -10.62 8.55
CA ASN A 65 -4.23 -10.26 9.56
C ASN A 65 -3.08 -9.46 8.92
N ARG A 66 -2.93 -8.19 9.33
CA ARG A 66 -1.94 -7.28 8.71
C ARG A 66 -0.51 -7.78 8.88
N ASP A 67 -0.18 -8.29 10.06
CA ASP A 67 1.17 -8.74 10.35
C ASP A 67 1.51 -9.97 9.50
N ARG A 68 0.54 -10.89 9.32
CA ARG A 68 0.69 -12.02 8.41
C ARG A 68 0.86 -11.58 6.96
N ALA A 69 0.02 -10.65 6.49
CA ALA A 69 0.14 -10.08 5.15
C ALA A 69 1.52 -9.44 4.92
N ARG A 70 2.02 -8.70 5.91
CA ARG A 70 3.37 -8.15 5.90
C ARG A 70 4.44 -9.25 5.85
N SER A 71 4.33 -10.30 6.66
CA SER A 71 5.27 -11.41 6.68
C SER A 71 5.38 -12.09 5.31
N VAL A 72 4.26 -12.28 4.60
CA VAL A 72 4.27 -12.81 3.23
C VAL A 72 5.04 -11.89 2.28
N CYS A 73 4.82 -10.57 2.33
CA CYS A 73 5.59 -9.66 1.47
C CYS A 73 7.09 -9.67 1.81
N ILE A 74 7.44 -9.67 3.10
CA ILE A 74 8.84 -9.72 3.55
C ILE A 74 9.53 -11.00 3.08
N TYR A 75 8.84 -12.14 3.08
CA TYR A 75 9.37 -13.40 2.54
C TYR A 75 9.82 -13.25 1.08
N TYR A 76 9.10 -12.44 0.28
CA TYR A 76 9.48 -12.11 -1.10
C TYR A 76 10.37 -10.87 -1.23
N ASN A 77 11.01 -10.43 -0.14
CA ASN A 77 11.82 -9.22 -0.05
C ASN A 77 11.10 -8.00 -0.66
N ALA A 78 9.86 -7.82 -0.20
CA ALA A 78 8.92 -6.78 -0.59
C ALA A 78 8.19 -6.23 0.64
N SER A 79 7.49 -5.12 0.49
CA SER A 79 6.59 -4.54 1.48
C SER A 79 5.13 -4.72 1.06
N LEU A 80 4.18 -4.48 1.97
CA LEU A 80 2.80 -4.22 1.56
C LEU A 80 2.79 -3.06 0.56
N SER A 81 1.86 -3.08 -0.41
CA SER A 81 1.79 -2.02 -1.41
C SER A 81 0.35 -1.70 -1.83
N ILE A 82 0.22 -0.66 -2.64
CA ILE A 82 -1.03 -0.18 -3.26
C ILE A 82 -0.75 0.17 -4.73
N PRO A 83 -1.77 0.18 -5.60
CA PRO A 83 -1.65 0.83 -6.89
C PRO A 83 -1.60 2.36 -6.71
N GLU A 84 -0.71 3.02 -7.46
CA GLU A 84 -0.57 4.49 -7.49
C GLU A 84 -1.34 5.15 -8.64
N ASN A 85 -1.90 4.37 -9.57
CA ASN A 85 -2.65 4.89 -10.70
C ASN A 85 -3.63 3.84 -11.25
N SER A 86 -4.49 4.27 -12.18
CA SER A 86 -5.50 3.41 -12.81
C SER A 86 -4.89 2.26 -13.60
N HIS A 87 -3.73 2.45 -14.22
CA HIS A 87 -3.07 1.41 -15.01
C HIS A 87 -2.52 0.29 -14.11
N GLU A 88 -1.87 0.63 -12.98
CA GLU A 88 -1.45 -0.34 -11.97
C GLU A 88 -2.65 -1.14 -11.45
N LEU A 89 -3.75 -0.45 -11.12
CA LEU A 89 -4.96 -1.11 -10.64
C LEU A 89 -5.60 -2.03 -11.69
N GLU A 90 -5.65 -1.61 -12.96
CA GLU A 90 -6.14 -2.44 -14.07
C GLU A 90 -5.30 -3.73 -14.22
N VAL A 91 -3.98 -3.62 -14.22
CA VAL A 91 -3.07 -4.77 -14.37
C VAL A 91 -3.16 -5.71 -13.17
N ILE A 92 -3.24 -5.18 -11.94
CA ILE A 92 -3.50 -6.00 -10.73
C ILE A 92 -4.80 -6.79 -10.89
N SER A 93 -5.85 -6.14 -11.36
CA SER A 93 -7.18 -6.72 -11.48
C SER A 93 -7.24 -7.81 -12.56
N LYS A 94 -6.56 -7.58 -13.69
CA LYS A 94 -6.37 -8.57 -14.74
C LYS A 94 -5.54 -9.75 -14.23
N THR A 95 -4.46 -9.49 -13.48
CA THR A 95 -3.61 -10.53 -12.90
C THR A 95 -4.38 -11.39 -11.90
N ALA A 96 -5.17 -10.78 -11.03
CA ALA A 96 -6.04 -11.48 -10.09
C ALA A 96 -7.04 -12.37 -10.84
N SER A 97 -7.68 -11.84 -11.89
CA SER A 97 -8.63 -12.60 -12.71
C SER A 97 -7.98 -13.79 -13.43
N LEU A 98 -6.83 -13.57 -14.09
CA LEU A 98 -6.09 -14.62 -14.80
C LEU A 98 -5.60 -15.74 -13.88
N ARG A 99 -5.30 -15.40 -12.62
CA ARG A 99 -4.81 -16.34 -11.61
C ARG A 99 -5.91 -16.87 -10.68
N ASN A 100 -7.20 -16.61 -10.99
CA ASN A 100 -8.34 -16.98 -10.15
C ASN A 100 -8.18 -16.56 -8.67
N ILE A 101 -7.60 -15.39 -8.43
CA ILE A 101 -7.43 -14.83 -7.09
C ILE A 101 -8.73 -14.15 -6.66
N SER A 102 -9.31 -14.61 -5.55
CA SER A 102 -10.49 -14.01 -4.95
C SER A 102 -10.17 -12.67 -4.30
N VAL A 103 -11.07 -11.70 -4.47
CA VAL A 103 -11.14 -10.50 -3.62
C VAL A 103 -11.84 -10.85 -2.30
N PRO A 104 -11.55 -10.15 -1.20
CA PRO A 104 -10.63 -9.00 -1.08
C PRO A 104 -9.14 -9.35 -1.15
N ILE A 105 -8.33 -8.41 -1.64
CA ILE A 105 -6.84 -8.47 -1.62
C ILE A 105 -6.32 -7.49 -0.56
N ALA A 106 -5.50 -7.94 0.39
CA ALA A 106 -4.84 -7.08 1.36
C ALA A 106 -3.93 -6.06 0.68
N LEU A 107 -4.05 -4.81 1.10
CA LEU A 107 -3.25 -3.69 0.62
C LEU A 107 -2.45 -3.06 1.77
N ASP A 108 -1.50 -2.21 1.40
CA ASP A 108 -0.94 -1.27 2.37
C ASP A 108 -1.97 -0.22 2.81
N GLY A 109 -1.76 0.37 3.99
CA GLY A 109 -2.66 1.33 4.61
C GLY A 109 -3.40 0.74 5.82
N GLN A 110 -3.06 1.20 7.02
CA GLN A 110 -3.83 0.98 8.24
C GLN A 110 -4.22 2.31 8.87
N LEU A 111 -5.40 2.45 9.47
CA LEU A 111 -5.75 3.69 10.18
C LEU A 111 -4.65 4.05 11.18
N SER A 112 -4.23 5.31 11.22
CA SER A 112 -3.22 5.73 12.16
C SER A 112 -3.74 5.59 13.60
N PRO A 113 -2.89 5.21 14.58
CA PRO A 113 -3.31 5.09 15.97
C PRO A 113 -4.00 6.35 16.51
N ARG A 114 -3.53 7.52 16.07
CA ARG A 114 -4.10 8.81 16.44
C ARG A 114 -5.53 8.99 15.90
N CYS A 115 -5.80 8.55 14.69
CA CYS A 115 -7.14 8.62 14.10
C CYS A 115 -8.09 7.55 14.64
N LYS A 116 -7.59 6.35 14.97
CA LYS A 116 -8.37 5.36 15.73
C LYS A 116 -8.83 5.93 17.07
N PHE A 117 -7.95 6.61 17.79
CA PHE A 117 -8.31 7.27 19.05
C PHE A 117 -9.31 8.42 18.85
N ALA A 118 -9.18 9.22 17.77
CA ALA A 118 -10.14 10.26 17.44
C ALA A 118 -11.55 9.69 17.18
N ILE A 119 -11.64 8.61 16.40
CA ILE A 119 -12.89 7.87 16.16
C ILE A 119 -13.49 7.42 17.49
N TYR A 120 -12.71 6.72 18.33
CA TYR A 120 -13.15 6.24 19.63
C TYR A 120 -13.67 7.38 20.54
N LYS A 121 -12.91 8.49 20.62
CA LYS A 121 -13.28 9.65 21.44
C LYS A 121 -14.58 10.29 20.95
N GLY A 122 -14.78 10.36 19.64
CA GLY A 122 -16.03 10.81 19.04
C GLY A 122 -17.21 9.95 19.47
N GLN A 123 -17.04 8.63 19.46
CA GLN A 123 -18.11 7.69 19.83
C GLN A 123 -18.46 7.72 21.31
N VAL A 124 -17.47 7.84 22.20
CA VAL A 124 -17.72 8.05 23.63
C VAL A 124 -18.59 9.30 23.85
N LYS A 125 -18.47 10.30 22.98
CA LYS A 125 -19.29 11.52 22.99
C LYS A 125 -20.60 11.41 22.21
N GLY A 126 -20.95 10.23 21.70
CA GLY A 126 -22.19 9.99 20.96
C GLY A 126 -22.12 10.29 19.45
N ALA A 127 -20.94 10.52 18.87
CA ALA A 127 -20.80 10.65 17.42
C ALA A 127 -21.17 9.33 16.72
N LYS A 128 -22.20 9.37 15.87
CA LYS A 128 -22.67 8.17 15.15
C LYS A 128 -21.77 7.77 13.99
N ARG A 129 -21.00 8.70 13.45
CA ARG A 129 -20.16 8.51 12.27
C ARG A 129 -18.92 9.39 12.38
N PHE A 130 -17.81 8.87 11.89
CA PHE A 130 -16.59 9.63 11.63
C PHE A 130 -16.52 9.94 10.14
N ASN A 131 -16.42 11.22 9.77
CA ASN A 131 -16.41 11.64 8.38
C ASN A 131 -15.01 12.08 7.97
N GLN A 132 -14.20 11.14 7.46
CA GLN A 132 -12.81 11.44 7.12
C GLN A 132 -12.64 12.49 6.01
N THR A 133 -13.67 12.83 5.24
CA THR A 133 -13.54 13.87 4.21
C THR A 133 -13.73 15.26 4.78
N SER A 134 -14.49 15.40 5.87
CA SER A 134 -14.76 16.68 6.54
C SER A 134 -13.92 16.91 7.79
N GLU A 135 -13.22 15.89 8.32
CA GLU A 135 -12.32 16.07 9.46
C GLU A 135 -11.28 17.15 9.18
N GLU A 136 -11.05 18.02 10.15
CA GLU A 136 -9.94 18.98 10.11
C GLU A 136 -8.66 18.32 10.60
N GLY A 137 -7.51 18.72 10.02
CA GLY A 137 -6.21 18.22 10.41
C GLY A 137 -5.95 16.75 10.06
N ILE A 138 -5.02 16.12 10.77
CA ILE A 138 -4.35 14.89 10.33
C ILE A 138 -5.27 13.69 10.03
N CYS A 139 -6.49 13.64 10.56
CA CYS A 139 -7.42 12.55 10.33
C CYS A 139 -8.37 12.76 9.14
N ASN A 140 -8.14 13.81 8.35
CA ASN A 140 -8.71 13.89 7.01
C ASN A 140 -8.07 12.83 6.10
N ILE A 141 -8.85 12.26 5.19
CA ILE A 141 -8.36 11.32 4.18
C ILE A 141 -7.19 11.89 3.35
N LYS A 142 -7.15 13.22 3.14
CA LYS A 142 -6.09 13.90 2.39
C LYS A 142 -4.75 13.98 3.13
N TYR A 143 -4.70 13.68 4.42
CA TYR A 143 -3.50 13.79 5.26
C TYR A 143 -3.05 12.43 5.81
N GLU A 144 -2.95 12.26 7.14
CA GLU A 144 -2.36 11.12 7.84
C GLU A 144 -3.42 10.15 8.41
N LEU A 145 -4.56 10.03 7.71
CA LEU A 145 -5.61 9.08 8.12
C LEU A 145 -5.06 7.65 8.22
N PHE A 146 -4.17 7.28 7.30
CA PHE A 146 -3.54 5.97 7.23
C PHE A 146 -2.03 6.05 7.42
N ILE A 147 -1.46 5.03 8.04
CA ILE A 147 -0.03 4.71 8.02
C ILE A 147 0.22 3.64 6.95
N TYR A 148 1.38 3.73 6.30
CA TYR A 148 1.81 2.84 5.24
C TYR A 148 3.16 2.25 5.61
N ASP A 149 3.39 0.99 5.26
CA ASP A 149 4.66 0.31 5.50
C ASP A 149 5.70 0.72 4.45
N ASP A 150 5.27 0.99 3.21
CA ASP A 150 6.14 1.48 2.14
C ASP A 150 6.24 3.00 2.12
N ILE A 151 7.44 3.51 2.39
CA ILE A 151 7.75 4.94 2.34
C ILE A 151 7.81 5.50 0.91
N ASN A 152 7.90 4.64 -0.11
CA ASN A 152 8.03 5.05 -1.52
C ASN A 152 6.69 5.00 -2.26
N THR A 153 5.57 5.01 -1.54
CA THR A 153 4.25 4.85 -2.12
C THR A 153 3.48 6.18 -2.15
N ASP A 154 3.06 6.61 -3.34
CA ASP A 154 2.13 7.75 -3.51
C ASP A 154 0.68 7.32 -3.30
N THR A 155 0.15 7.68 -2.14
CA THR A 155 -1.20 7.28 -1.71
C THR A 155 -2.31 8.14 -2.31
N SER A 156 -2.01 9.15 -3.13
CA SER A 156 -3.01 10.09 -3.66
C SER A 156 -4.11 9.38 -4.46
N PHE A 157 -3.73 8.44 -5.33
CA PHE A 157 -4.69 7.69 -6.13
C PHE A 157 -5.56 6.77 -5.29
N ILE A 158 -4.96 5.89 -4.48
CA ILE A 158 -5.74 4.86 -3.76
C ILE A 158 -6.75 5.48 -2.79
N ARG A 159 -6.43 6.65 -2.23
CA ARG A 159 -7.34 7.39 -1.33
C ARG A 159 -8.64 7.82 -2.00
N THR A 160 -8.61 8.07 -3.31
CA THR A 160 -9.83 8.36 -4.08
C THR A 160 -10.75 7.16 -4.25
N LYS A 161 -10.26 5.95 -3.93
CA LYS A 161 -10.97 4.69 -4.15
C LYS A 161 -11.60 4.12 -2.88
N LEU A 162 -11.45 4.80 -1.73
CA LEU A 162 -12.03 4.35 -0.47
C LEU A 162 -13.56 4.35 -0.51
N GLY A 163 -14.15 3.15 -0.48
CA GLY A 163 -15.59 2.94 -0.60
C GLY A 163 -16.37 3.01 0.71
N VAL A 164 -15.68 3.04 1.86
CA VAL A 164 -16.31 3.09 3.20
C VAL A 164 -15.75 4.22 4.05
N SER A 165 -16.57 4.80 4.91
CA SER A 165 -16.10 5.78 5.88
C SER A 165 -15.25 5.10 6.96
N ALA A 166 -14.06 5.63 7.25
CA ALA A 166 -13.29 5.24 8.43
C ALA A 166 -14.18 5.38 9.68
N GLY A 167 -14.08 4.41 10.61
CA GLY A 167 -14.89 4.41 11.84
C GLY A 167 -16.38 4.09 11.66
N SER A 168 -16.90 3.89 10.44
CA SER A 168 -18.28 3.40 10.26
C SER A 168 -18.44 1.91 10.58
N ASN A 169 -17.33 1.18 10.63
CA ASN A 169 -17.25 -0.25 10.94
C ASN A 169 -16.78 -0.50 12.38
N VAL A 170 -17.08 0.40 13.31
CA VAL A 170 -16.74 0.18 14.72
C VAL A 170 -17.64 -0.88 15.32
N ARG A 171 -17.03 -1.78 16.09
CA ARG A 171 -17.68 -2.85 16.81
C ARG A 171 -17.38 -2.70 18.29
N SER A 172 -18.36 -3.06 19.10
CA SER A 172 -18.24 -3.20 20.54
C SER A 172 -18.68 -4.61 20.92
N VAL A 173 -17.92 -5.22 21.83
CA VAL A 173 -18.11 -6.58 22.29
C VAL A 173 -17.97 -6.56 23.79
N GLN A 174 -19.05 -6.94 24.49
CA GLN A 174 -18.97 -7.24 25.91
C GLN A 174 -18.37 -8.65 26.07
N ALA A 175 -17.31 -8.77 26.86
CA ALA A 175 -16.88 -10.06 27.41
C ALA A 175 -17.58 -10.34 28.74
N ASP A 176 -17.58 -11.61 29.15
CA ASP A 176 -17.88 -11.97 30.54
C ASP A 176 -16.87 -11.20 31.43
N ASP A 177 -17.33 -10.56 32.52
CA ASP A 177 -16.56 -9.64 33.40
C ASP A 177 -16.63 -8.13 33.08
N ASP A 178 -17.68 -7.66 32.39
CA ASP A 178 -17.93 -6.23 32.12
C ASP A 178 -16.85 -5.51 31.27
N ILE A 179 -15.93 -6.27 30.67
CA ILE A 179 -14.89 -5.72 29.78
C ILE A 179 -15.48 -5.51 28.39
N GLU A 180 -15.58 -4.24 27.99
CA GLU A 180 -15.99 -3.85 26.64
C GLU A 180 -14.77 -3.76 25.71
N TYR A 181 -14.68 -4.67 24.75
CA TYR A 181 -13.71 -4.60 23.65
C TYR A 181 -14.30 -3.78 22.50
N ARG A 182 -13.63 -2.70 22.12
CA ARG A 182 -13.96 -1.93 20.92
C ARG A 182 -12.92 -2.13 19.84
N SER A 183 -13.38 -2.46 18.64
CA SER A 183 -12.54 -2.55 17.44
C SER A 183 -13.12 -1.67 16.34
N THR A 184 -12.28 -1.29 15.38
CA THR A 184 -12.73 -0.66 14.14
C THR A 184 -12.00 -1.34 13.00
N ALA A 185 -12.72 -1.64 11.93
CA ALA A 185 -12.07 -2.03 10.69
C ALA A 185 -11.08 -0.91 10.29
N ASP A 186 -9.82 -1.28 10.13
CA ASP A 186 -8.70 -0.34 10.07
C ASP A 186 -7.67 -0.71 9.01
N CYS A 187 -7.74 -1.90 8.42
CA CYS A 187 -6.85 -2.35 7.34
C CYS A 187 -7.47 -2.14 5.96
N THR A 188 -6.71 -1.59 5.03
CA THR A 188 -7.15 -1.37 3.65
C THR A 188 -7.11 -2.67 2.86
N VAL A 189 -8.19 -2.96 2.14
CA VAL A 189 -8.26 -4.06 1.18
C VAL A 189 -8.81 -3.59 -0.16
N LEU A 190 -8.41 -4.24 -1.25
CA LEU A 190 -9.08 -4.12 -2.54
C LEU A 190 -10.31 -5.02 -2.54
N GLU A 191 -11.48 -4.43 -2.28
CA GLU A 191 -12.76 -5.13 -2.15
C GLU A 191 -13.33 -5.54 -3.51
N LYS A 192 -13.19 -4.66 -4.50
CA LYS A 192 -13.57 -4.91 -5.88
C LYS A 192 -12.39 -4.55 -6.75
N GLY A 193 -11.77 -5.58 -7.33
CA GLY A 193 -10.76 -5.40 -8.37
C GLY A 193 -11.39 -5.13 -9.74
N SER A 194 -12.64 -5.51 -9.98
CA SER A 194 -13.18 -5.50 -11.33
C SER A 194 -13.27 -4.10 -11.95
N TYR A 195 -12.32 -3.80 -12.84
CA TYR A 195 -12.50 -2.90 -13.96
C TYR A 195 -13.39 -3.61 -14.98
N HIS A 196 -14.69 -3.31 -14.98
CA HIS A 196 -15.51 -3.64 -16.15
C HIS A 196 -15.67 -2.36 -16.97
N TYR A 197 -15.31 -2.44 -18.25
CA TYR A 197 -15.94 -1.61 -19.25
C TYR A 197 -17.39 -2.06 -19.35
N SER A 198 -18.33 -1.32 -18.75
CA SER A 198 -19.73 -1.41 -19.15
C SER A 198 -20.05 -0.14 -19.92
N ASN A 199 -20.47 -0.26 -21.19
CA ASN A 199 -20.84 0.84 -22.05
C ASN A 199 -19.75 1.93 -22.22
N GLY A 200 -18.48 1.54 -22.29
CA GLY A 200 -17.35 2.48 -22.42
C GLY A 200 -16.99 3.23 -21.14
N THR A 201 -17.78 3.10 -20.07
CA THR A 201 -17.49 3.74 -18.78
C THR A 201 -16.82 2.74 -17.84
N LEU A 202 -15.66 3.14 -17.34
CA LEU A 202 -14.89 2.42 -16.34
C LEU A 202 -15.68 2.38 -15.01
N LYS A 203 -16.06 1.18 -14.53
CA LYS A 203 -16.44 1.06 -13.10
C LYS A 203 -15.16 0.84 -12.31
N ASP A 204 -14.83 1.83 -11.48
CA ASP A 204 -13.60 1.88 -10.71
C ASP A 204 -13.54 0.75 -9.66
N GLY A 205 -12.35 0.17 -9.49
CA GLY A 205 -12.06 -0.66 -8.32
C GLY A 205 -12.17 0.19 -7.04
N HIS A 206 -12.72 -0.41 -5.98
CA HIS A 206 -12.91 0.27 -4.70
C HIS A 206 -12.14 -0.46 -3.59
N THR A 207 -11.56 0.32 -2.69
CA THR A 207 -11.00 -0.19 -1.45
C THR A 207 -12.04 -0.17 -0.34
N ASN A 208 -11.86 -1.04 0.63
CA ASN A 208 -12.69 -1.10 1.84
C ASN A 208 -11.77 -1.23 3.06
N LEU A 209 -12.36 -1.12 4.25
CA LEU A 209 -11.68 -1.37 5.50
C LEU A 209 -12.13 -2.70 6.10
N MET A 210 -11.17 -3.49 6.56
CA MET A 210 -11.38 -4.74 7.28
C MET A 210 -10.67 -4.73 8.64
N ASP A 211 -11.06 -5.63 9.54
CA ASP A 211 -10.35 -5.84 10.80
C ASP A 211 -8.93 -6.34 10.51
N CYS A 212 -7.91 -5.64 11.02
CA CYS A 212 -6.50 -6.03 10.83
C CYS A 212 -6.07 -7.32 11.55
N MET A 213 -6.98 -7.99 12.28
CA MET A 213 -6.65 -9.16 13.10
C MET A 213 -6.80 -10.49 12.35
N GLY A 214 -7.44 -10.49 11.18
CA GLY A 214 -7.77 -11.71 10.45
C GLY A 214 -8.98 -12.45 11.01
N GLN A 215 -9.17 -13.70 10.61
CA GLN A 215 -10.24 -14.55 11.12
C GLN A 215 -9.98 -14.91 12.59
N LEU A 216 -10.78 -14.36 13.51
CA LEU A 216 -10.82 -14.87 14.88
C LEU A 216 -11.40 -16.29 14.87
N ALA A 217 -10.57 -17.29 15.17
CA ALA A 217 -11.00 -18.68 15.31
C ALA A 217 -12.21 -18.78 16.27
N GLY A 218 -13.32 -19.38 15.83
CA GLY A 218 -14.52 -19.56 16.65
C GLY A 218 -15.46 -18.35 16.74
N SER A 219 -15.16 -17.23 16.07
CA SER A 219 -16.10 -16.12 15.95
C SER A 219 -17.32 -16.53 15.13
N LYS A 220 -18.49 -16.70 15.77
CA LYS A 220 -19.81 -16.72 15.10
C LYS A 220 -20.20 -15.37 14.50
N ARG A 221 -19.35 -14.34 14.63
CA ARG A 221 -19.63 -13.00 14.14
C ARG A 221 -19.38 -13.00 12.64
N LEU A 222 -20.46 -12.73 11.89
CA LEU A 222 -20.64 -12.57 10.45
C LEU A 222 -19.38 -12.82 9.59
N PRO A 223 -19.47 -13.62 8.52
CA PRO A 223 -18.31 -13.99 7.71
C PRO A 223 -17.61 -12.73 7.20
N GLU A 224 -16.55 -12.30 7.90
CA GLU A 224 -15.61 -11.38 7.32
C GLU A 224 -15.06 -12.11 6.11
N LYS A 225 -15.20 -11.49 4.94
CA LYS A 225 -14.72 -12.08 3.70
C LYS A 225 -13.29 -12.52 3.92
N ASN A 226 -13.01 -13.80 3.71
CA ASN A 226 -11.67 -14.31 3.90
C ASN A 226 -10.73 -13.58 2.92
N VAL A 227 -9.74 -12.88 3.46
CA VAL A 227 -8.69 -12.27 2.65
C VAL A 227 -7.62 -13.33 2.47
N THR A 228 -7.50 -13.84 1.25
CA THR A 228 -6.56 -14.93 0.91
C THR A 228 -5.49 -14.48 -0.06
N ALA A 229 -5.38 -13.17 -0.30
CA ALA A 229 -4.40 -12.59 -1.20
C ALA A 229 -3.86 -11.26 -0.66
N VAL A 230 -2.61 -10.95 -0.97
CA VAL A 230 -1.93 -9.70 -0.59
C VAL A 230 -1.19 -9.11 -1.79
N LEU A 231 -1.24 -7.79 -1.91
CA LEU A 231 -0.43 -7.04 -2.87
C LEU A 231 0.90 -6.62 -2.21
N CYS A 232 2.00 -7.09 -2.80
CA CYS A 232 3.35 -6.75 -2.35
C CYS A 232 4.07 -5.90 -3.41
N GLY A 233 4.93 -5.00 -2.94
CA GLY A 233 5.68 -4.06 -3.76
C GLY A 233 7.17 -4.05 -3.42
N ARG A 234 8.03 -3.86 -4.43
CA ARG A 234 9.48 -3.69 -4.24
C ARG A 234 10.14 -2.95 -5.39
N LEU A 235 11.38 -2.53 -5.18
CA LEU A 235 12.21 -2.00 -6.26
C LEU A 235 12.60 -3.10 -7.28
N PRO A 236 12.77 -2.73 -8.57
CA PRO A 236 13.40 -3.60 -9.56
C PRO A 236 14.90 -3.81 -9.27
N PHE A 237 15.49 -4.79 -9.94
CA PHE A 237 16.95 -4.95 -10.05
C PHE A 237 17.51 -4.19 -11.25
#